data_AF-A0A5B0FMD7-F1
#
_entry.id   AF-A0A5B0FMD7-F1
#
_cell.length_a   1.000
_cell.length_b   1.000
_cell.length_c   1.000
_cell.angle_alpha   90.00
_cell.angle_beta   90.00
_cell.angle_gamma   90.00
#
_symmetry.space_group_name_H-M   'P 1'
#
loop_
_entity.id
_entity.type
_entity.pdbx_description
1 polymer ?
#
loop_
_entity_poly.entity_id
_entity_poly.type
_entity_poly.pdbx_seq_one_letter_code
_entity_poly.pdbx_strand_id
1 'polypeptide(L)'
;MFFDKPAGHHTNIDWRFQAHRCTNQQITRNTMAPAYKESAFYPIFLSELREMFWVEEKISSVLRRFQDAVKSPDFARILRQGRTHAFEHTNRVRGLFESLEEPAEGAKSAAIERWAQDMEQVVADQAANENTADLTIMIAAQKAGRYKIACYENLITLSQILAAESVEKVLEGNIIDDAGTDLLLRELSERYIHKEAVLRKGSLPSLAE
;
A
#
# COMPACT_ATOMS: atom_id res chain seq x y z
N MET A 1 16.95 -29.35 38.36
CA MET A 1 17.30 -28.11 37.65
C MET A 1 16.78 -28.28 36.23
N PHE A 2 15.51 -28.03 35.90
CA PHE A 2 14.88 -26.71 35.73
C PHE A 2 15.85 -25.67 35.17
N PHE A 3 15.86 -25.48 33.85
CA PHE A 3 15.14 -24.39 33.19
C PHE A 3 15.05 -24.64 31.68
N ASP A 4 13.82 -24.85 31.22
CA ASP A 4 13.39 -24.39 29.90
C ASP A 4 13.60 -22.89 29.77
N LYS A 5 13.99 -22.42 28.57
CA LYS A 5 13.33 -21.26 27.96
C LYS A 5 13.43 -21.30 26.42
N PRO A 6 12.41 -20.79 25.70
CA PRO A 6 12.10 -21.16 24.34
C PRO A 6 12.33 -20.05 23.30
N ALA A 7 12.31 -20.48 22.03
CA ALA A 7 11.82 -19.77 20.84
C ALA A 7 12.16 -18.28 20.67
N GLY A 8 13.27 -18.01 19.99
CA GLY A 8 13.43 -16.76 19.25
C GLY A 8 12.49 -16.75 18.04
N HIS A 9 11.37 -16.04 18.16
CA HIS A 9 10.47 -15.71 17.06
C HIS A 9 11.20 -14.74 16.11
N HIS A 10 11.90 -15.28 15.11
CA HIS A 10 12.00 -14.58 13.85
C HIS A 10 10.62 -14.66 13.21
N THR A 11 9.88 -13.55 13.18
CA THR A 11 8.74 -13.43 12.27
C THR A 11 9.29 -13.39 10.85
N ASN A 12 9.60 -14.57 10.35
CA ASN A 12 9.77 -14.85 8.95
C ASN A 12 8.35 -14.78 8.37
N ILE A 13 7.91 -13.57 8.00
CA ILE A 13 6.72 -13.44 7.15
C ILE A 13 7.20 -13.95 5.79
N ASP A 14 7.02 -15.26 5.60
CA ASP A 14 7.30 -15.95 4.36
C ASP A 14 6.25 -15.49 3.34
N TRP A 15 6.57 -14.46 2.57
CA TRP A 15 5.75 -13.92 1.47
C TRP A 15 5.69 -14.87 0.27
N ARG A 16 6.31 -16.07 0.36
CA ARG A 16 6.34 -17.03 -0.73
C ARG A 16 4.97 -17.66 -0.93
N PHE A 17 4.19 -17.05 -1.82
CA PHE A 17 3.21 -17.73 -2.64
C PHE A 17 3.80 -19.03 -3.18
N GLN A 18 3.27 -20.18 -2.74
CA GLN A 18 3.52 -21.45 -3.40
C GLN A 18 2.81 -21.42 -4.76
N ALA A 19 3.54 -20.98 -5.77
CA ALA A 19 3.17 -21.09 -7.17
C ALA A 19 2.87 -22.56 -7.49
N HIS A 20 1.58 -22.90 -7.59
CA HIS A 20 1.17 -24.18 -8.16
C HIS A 20 1.41 -24.10 -9.66
N ARG A 21 2.29 -24.99 -10.15
CA ARG A 21 2.61 -25.14 -11.58
C ARG A 21 1.35 -25.55 -12.35
N CYS A 22 0.82 -24.67 -13.19
CA CYS A 22 -0.04 -25.06 -14.30
C CYS A 22 0.81 -25.17 -15.57
N THR A 23 0.98 -26.40 -16.06
CA THR A 23 1.69 -26.71 -17.31
C THR A 23 0.83 -26.43 -18.53
N ASN A 24 1.38 -25.60 -19.42
CA ASN A 24 1.42 -25.70 -20.88
C ASN A 24 0.14 -26.12 -21.62
N GLN A 25 -0.56 -25.14 -22.20
CA GLN A 25 -1.36 -25.34 -23.40
C GLN A 25 -1.16 -24.15 -24.36
N GLN A 26 -0.88 -24.48 -25.63
CA GLN A 26 -0.57 -23.54 -26.70
C GLN A 26 -1.73 -22.58 -26.97
N ILE A 27 -1.49 -21.28 -26.82
CA ILE A 27 -2.49 -20.24 -27.12
C ILE A 27 -2.45 -19.94 -28.62
N THR A 28 -3.33 -20.58 -29.39
CA THR A 28 -3.74 -20.07 -30.70
C THR A 28 -4.65 -18.87 -30.50
N ARG A 29 -4.30 -17.71 -31.06
CA ARG A 29 -5.17 -16.52 -31.12
C ARG A 29 -6.49 -16.90 -31.81
N ASN A 30 -7.57 -17.01 -31.04
CA ASN A 30 -8.91 -17.17 -31.58
C ASN A 30 -9.79 -16.01 -31.12
N THR A 31 -10.47 -15.43 -32.09
CA THR A 31 -11.38 -14.28 -31.99
C THR A 31 -12.68 -14.71 -31.34
N MET A 32 -12.71 -14.78 -30.02
CA MET A 32 -13.93 -14.75 -29.20
C MET A 32 -13.66 -13.79 -28.05
N ALA A 33 -14.66 -12.99 -27.64
CA ALA A 33 -14.56 -12.21 -26.41
C ALA A 33 -14.05 -13.17 -25.31
N PRO A 34 -12.98 -12.81 -24.60
CA PRO A 34 -12.29 -13.81 -23.80
C PRO A 34 -13.23 -14.30 -22.69
N ALA A 35 -13.32 -15.62 -22.54
CA ALA A 35 -14.31 -16.31 -21.69
C ALA A 35 -14.38 -15.79 -20.24
N TYR A 36 -13.34 -15.09 -19.77
CA TYR A 36 -13.34 -14.42 -18.48
C TYR A 36 -14.41 -13.33 -18.35
N LYS A 37 -14.80 -12.62 -19.44
CA LYS A 37 -15.81 -11.55 -19.37
C LYS A 37 -17.22 -12.07 -19.06
N GLU A 38 -17.48 -13.34 -19.36
CA GLU A 38 -18.77 -14.00 -19.08
C GLU A 38 -18.87 -14.51 -17.63
N SER A 39 -17.77 -14.48 -16.88
CA SER A 39 -17.72 -14.90 -15.49
C SER A 39 -18.50 -13.94 -14.58
N ALA A 40 -19.25 -14.49 -13.62
CA ALA A 40 -19.90 -13.71 -12.58
C ALA A 40 -18.93 -12.92 -11.68
N PHE A 41 -17.63 -13.27 -11.69
CA PHE A 41 -16.59 -12.57 -10.94
C PHE A 41 -16.03 -11.35 -11.69
N TYR A 42 -16.23 -11.25 -13.00
CA TYR A 42 -15.68 -10.16 -13.81
C TYR A 42 -16.22 -8.78 -13.42
N PRO A 43 -17.53 -8.59 -13.15
CA PRO A 43 -18.03 -7.31 -12.66
C PRO A 43 -17.44 -6.88 -11.31
N ILE A 44 -17.15 -7.84 -10.43
CA ILE A 44 -16.51 -7.59 -9.13
C ILE A 44 -15.07 -7.12 -9.37
N PHE A 45 -14.31 -7.86 -10.18
CA PHE A 45 -12.96 -7.49 -10.58
C PHE A 45 -12.89 -6.09 -11.19
N LEU A 46 -13.79 -5.78 -12.13
CA LEU A 46 -13.82 -4.48 -12.78
C LEU A 46 -14.18 -3.35 -11.79
N SER A 47 -15.10 -3.59 -10.85
CA SER A 47 -15.43 -2.63 -9.79
C SER A 47 -14.21 -2.32 -8.92
N GLU A 48 -13.51 -3.34 -8.44
CA GLU A 48 -12.30 -3.19 -7.62
C GLU A 48 -11.17 -2.48 -8.40
N LEU A 49 -11.00 -2.77 -9.69
CA LEU A 49 -9.98 -2.13 -10.53
C LEU A 49 -10.28 -0.64 -10.73
N ARG A 50 -11.55 -0.28 -10.92
CA ARG A 50 -12.02 1.11 -11.01
C ARG A 50 -11.84 1.85 -9.69
N GLU A 51 -12.12 1.19 -8.56
CA GLU A 51 -11.84 1.77 -7.25
C GLU A 51 -10.35 2.06 -7.11
N MET A 52 -9.48 1.09 -7.40
CA MET A 52 -8.03 1.27 -7.29
C MET A 52 -7.46 2.35 -8.20
N PHE A 53 -8.01 2.51 -9.40
CA PHE A 53 -7.63 3.61 -10.28
C PHE A 53 -7.86 4.98 -9.65
N TRP A 54 -9.03 5.18 -9.02
CA TRP A 54 -9.35 6.41 -8.30
C TRP A 54 -8.53 6.58 -7.01
N VAL A 55 -8.34 5.49 -6.27
CA VAL A 55 -7.58 5.46 -5.01
C VAL A 55 -6.14 5.91 -5.23
N GLU A 56 -5.48 5.45 -6.28
CA GLU A 56 -4.10 5.85 -6.59
C GLU A 56 -3.97 7.35 -6.87
N GLU A 57 -4.88 7.91 -7.67
CA GLU A 57 -4.91 9.35 -7.95
C GLU A 57 -5.14 10.16 -6.66
N LYS A 58 -6.09 9.70 -5.82
CA LYS A 58 -6.42 10.38 -4.57
C LYS A 58 -5.27 10.31 -3.58
N ILE A 59 -4.68 9.14 -3.35
CA ILE A 59 -3.55 8.95 -2.43
C ILE A 59 -2.34 9.75 -2.91
N SER A 60 -2.02 9.76 -4.21
CA SER A 60 -0.93 10.57 -4.77
C SER A 60 -1.08 12.07 -4.44
N SER A 61 -2.30 12.59 -4.50
CA SER A 61 -2.61 13.98 -4.12
C SER A 61 -2.40 14.24 -2.62
N VAL A 62 -2.84 13.31 -1.75
CA VAL A 62 -2.68 13.43 -0.29
C VAL A 62 -1.20 13.32 0.11
N LEU A 63 -0.46 12.37 -0.47
CA LEU A 63 0.97 12.20 -0.22
C LEU A 63 1.78 13.45 -0.58
N ARG A 64 1.37 14.20 -1.61
CA ARG A 64 1.98 15.50 -1.93
C ARG A 64 1.83 16.48 -0.77
N ARG A 65 0.62 16.60 -0.19
CA ARG A 65 0.37 17.49 0.95
C ARG A 65 1.15 17.06 2.18
N PHE A 66 1.23 15.76 2.43
CA PHE A 66 2.05 15.20 3.51
C PHE A 66 3.53 15.53 3.32
N GLN A 67 4.05 15.36 2.11
CA GLN A 67 5.44 15.67 1.79
C GLN A 67 5.81 17.13 2.14
N ASP A 68 4.87 18.06 1.94
CA ASP A 68 5.07 19.48 2.21
C ASP A 68 4.86 19.84 3.69
N ALA A 69 4.15 19.00 4.45
CA ALA A 69 3.84 19.22 5.86
C ALA A 69 4.88 18.64 6.83
N VAL A 70 5.57 17.56 6.44
CA VAL A 70 6.51 16.88 7.33
C VAL A 70 7.82 17.65 7.48
N LYS A 71 8.39 17.62 8.68
CA LYS A 71 9.66 18.32 8.97
C LYS A 71 10.89 17.47 8.66
N SER A 72 10.78 16.16 8.82
CA SER A 72 11.88 15.22 8.56
C SER A 72 12.21 15.13 7.05
N PRO A 73 13.44 15.47 6.61
CA PRO A 73 13.83 15.34 5.21
C PRO A 73 13.78 13.90 4.71
N ASP A 74 14.15 12.94 5.57
CA ASP A 74 14.04 11.51 5.26
C ASP A 74 12.60 11.09 5.05
N PHE A 75 11.68 11.60 5.87
CA PHE A 75 10.27 11.28 5.73
C PHE A 75 9.69 11.88 4.45
N ALA A 76 9.99 13.15 4.17
CA ALA A 76 9.60 13.81 2.92
C ALA A 76 10.10 13.03 1.68
N ARG A 77 11.32 12.46 1.74
CA ARG A 77 11.85 11.60 0.68
C ARG A 77 11.04 10.31 0.50
N ILE A 78 10.67 9.63 1.59
CA ILE A 78 9.85 8.41 1.54
C ILE A 78 8.46 8.72 0.97
N LEU A 79 7.83 9.82 1.39
CA LEU A 79 6.53 10.26 0.86
C LEU A 79 6.59 10.60 -0.65
N ARG A 80 7.68 11.23 -1.09
CA ARG A 80 7.93 11.50 -2.52
C ARG A 80 8.06 10.21 -3.33
N GLN A 81 8.75 9.21 -2.78
CA GLN A 81 8.85 7.89 -3.39
C GLN A 81 7.47 7.23 -3.49
N GLY A 82 6.72 7.17 -2.39
CA GLY A 82 5.35 6.61 -2.39
C GLY A 82 4.42 7.31 -3.39
N ARG A 83 4.54 8.64 -3.53
CA ARG A 83 3.80 9.41 -4.55
C ARG A 83 4.20 9.03 -5.98
N THR A 84 5.48 8.75 -6.21
CA THR A 84 6.00 8.30 -7.51
C THR A 84 5.45 6.93 -7.85
N HIS A 85 5.50 5.98 -6.90
CA HIS A 85 4.88 4.67 -7.06
C HIS A 85 3.38 4.79 -7.35
N ALA A 86 2.63 5.60 -6.60
CA ALA A 86 1.20 5.80 -6.85
C ALA A 86 0.89 6.28 -8.28
N PHE A 87 1.70 7.20 -8.82
CA PHE A 87 1.57 7.64 -10.21
C PHE A 87 1.86 6.52 -11.21
N GLU A 88 2.91 5.73 -10.98
CA GLU A 88 3.23 4.57 -11.82
C GLU A 88 2.12 3.50 -11.76
N HIS A 89 1.56 3.26 -10.57
CA HIS A 89 0.45 2.35 -10.37
C HIS A 89 -0.80 2.80 -11.15
N THR A 90 -1.15 4.10 -11.11
CA THR A 90 -2.23 4.65 -11.95
C THR A 90 -2.01 4.32 -13.43
N ASN A 91 -0.77 4.44 -13.94
CA ASN A 91 -0.45 4.13 -15.32
C ASN A 91 -0.52 2.63 -15.62
N ARG A 92 -0.04 1.77 -14.70
CA ARG A 92 -0.15 0.31 -14.82
C ARG A 92 -1.61 -0.14 -14.82
N VAL A 93 -2.43 0.39 -13.91
CA VAL A 93 -3.87 0.12 -13.84
C VAL A 93 -4.60 0.62 -15.10
N ARG A 94 -4.21 1.78 -15.64
CA ARG A 94 -4.71 2.26 -16.94
C ARG A 94 -4.42 1.26 -18.06
N GLY A 95 -3.19 0.75 -18.13
CA GLY A 95 -2.81 -0.28 -19.10
C GLY A 95 -3.61 -1.58 -18.93
N LEU A 96 -4.02 -1.93 -17.70
CA LEU A 96 -4.90 -3.06 -17.45
C LEU A 96 -6.28 -2.83 -18.07
N PHE A 97 -6.90 -1.66 -17.91
CA PHE A 97 -8.16 -1.33 -18.59
C PHE A 97 -8.07 -1.50 -20.11
N GLU A 98 -7.00 -0.99 -20.71
CA GLU A 98 -6.75 -1.14 -22.15
C GLU A 98 -6.65 -2.62 -22.56
N SER A 99 -5.91 -3.43 -21.79
CA SER A 99 -5.78 -4.87 -22.05
C SER A 99 -7.08 -5.65 -21.91
N LEU A 100 -8.00 -5.14 -21.10
CA LEU A 100 -9.32 -5.72 -20.87
C LEU A 100 -10.37 -5.19 -21.85
N GLU A 101 -10.00 -4.25 -22.73
CA GLU A 101 -10.92 -3.51 -23.61
C GLU A 101 -12.05 -2.82 -22.83
N GLU A 102 -11.72 -2.27 -21.65
CA GLU A 102 -12.63 -1.54 -20.78
C GLU A 102 -12.23 -0.06 -20.72
N PRO A 103 -13.19 0.87 -20.54
CA PRO A 103 -12.85 2.27 -20.34
C PRO A 103 -12.11 2.44 -19.00
N ALA A 104 -11.00 3.18 -19.03
CA ALA A 104 -10.28 3.57 -17.83
C ALA A 104 -11.05 4.65 -17.08
N GLU A 105 -11.93 4.23 -16.16
CA GLU A 105 -12.76 5.11 -15.34
C GLU A 105 -12.58 4.82 -13.85
N GLY A 106 -12.38 5.86 -13.05
CA GLY A 106 -12.23 5.72 -11.61
C GLY A 106 -13.58 5.68 -10.90
N ALA A 107 -13.76 4.70 -10.01
CA ALA A 107 -14.90 4.65 -9.10
C ALA A 107 -14.50 5.26 -7.75
N LYS A 108 -15.23 6.29 -7.30
CA LYS A 108 -14.90 6.98 -6.05
C LYS A 108 -15.08 6.05 -4.84
N SER A 109 -14.01 5.85 -4.08
CA SER A 109 -14.05 5.16 -2.79
C SER A 109 -14.49 6.11 -1.67
N ALA A 110 -15.65 5.86 -1.06
CA ALA A 110 -16.11 6.65 0.08
C ALA A 110 -15.15 6.54 1.29
N ALA A 111 -14.54 5.38 1.48
CA ALA A 111 -13.59 5.13 2.57
C ALA A 111 -12.32 5.96 2.41
N ILE A 112 -11.69 5.92 1.22
CA ILE A 112 -10.47 6.69 0.95
C ILE A 112 -10.76 8.19 0.84
N GLU A 113 -11.94 8.59 0.35
CA GLU A 113 -12.35 9.99 0.40
C GLU A 113 -12.42 10.51 1.84
N ARG A 114 -13.07 9.75 2.73
CA ARG A 114 -13.17 10.15 4.14
C ARG A 114 -11.80 10.18 4.81
N TRP A 115 -10.98 9.15 4.59
CA TRP A 115 -9.60 9.14 5.08
C TRP A 115 -8.83 10.38 4.60
N ALA A 116 -8.93 10.74 3.32
CA ALA A 116 -8.25 11.92 2.79
C ALA A 116 -8.71 13.22 3.47
N GLN A 117 -10.02 13.37 3.72
CA GLN A 117 -10.57 14.53 4.42
C GLN A 117 -10.06 14.61 5.86
N ASP A 118 -10.06 13.50 6.59
CA ASP A 118 -9.53 13.43 7.96
C ASP A 118 -8.04 13.82 7.96
N MET A 119 -7.29 13.43 6.92
CA MET A 119 -5.87 13.75 6.79
C MET A 119 -5.59 15.21 6.41
N GLU A 120 -6.49 15.85 5.67
CA GLU A 120 -6.42 17.29 5.43
C GLU A 120 -6.58 18.09 6.73
N GLN A 121 -7.46 17.64 7.61
CA GLN A 121 -7.61 18.23 8.95
C GLN A 121 -6.35 18.05 9.79
N VAL A 122 -5.77 16.83 9.79
CA VAL A 122 -4.49 16.58 10.47
C VAL A 122 -3.41 17.55 9.99
N VAL A 123 -3.23 17.71 8.68
CA VAL A 123 -2.22 18.63 8.14
C VAL A 123 -2.50 20.09 8.52
N ALA A 124 -3.77 20.51 8.57
CA ALA A 124 -4.15 21.85 8.99
C ALA A 124 -3.87 22.10 10.49
N ASP A 125 -4.22 21.12 11.34
CA ASP A 125 -4.08 21.20 12.80
C ASP A 125 -2.62 21.10 13.26
N GLN A 126 -1.75 20.50 12.46
CA GLN A 126 -0.31 20.39 12.73
C GLN A 126 0.41 21.72 12.93
N ALA A 127 -0.15 22.83 12.43
CA ALA A 127 0.35 24.17 12.74
C ALA A 127 0.34 24.47 14.26
N ALA A 128 -0.43 23.73 15.06
CA ALA A 128 -0.59 23.95 16.50
C ALA A 128 0.22 23.01 17.41
N ASN A 129 0.74 21.86 16.93
CA ASN A 129 1.43 20.90 17.80
C ASN A 129 2.59 20.15 17.10
N GLU A 130 3.81 20.63 17.30
CA GLU A 130 4.96 20.29 16.46
C GLU A 130 5.53 18.87 16.64
N ASN A 131 5.37 18.25 17.81
CA ASN A 131 6.08 17.01 18.16
C ASN A 131 5.37 15.72 17.69
N THR A 132 4.05 15.74 17.52
CA THR A 132 3.24 14.56 17.15
C THR A 132 2.82 14.56 15.67
N ALA A 133 3.14 15.64 14.95
CA ALA A 133 2.78 15.87 13.57
C ALA A 133 3.29 14.78 12.63
N ASP A 134 4.62 14.63 12.51
CA ASP A 134 5.26 13.65 11.61
C ASP A 134 4.78 12.22 11.91
N LEU A 135 4.61 11.86 13.19
CA LEU A 135 4.14 10.53 13.57
C LEU A 135 2.70 10.27 13.12
N THR A 136 1.82 11.27 13.25
CA THR A 136 0.43 11.14 12.78
C THR A 136 0.36 10.94 11.27
N ILE A 137 1.16 11.71 10.49
CA ILE A 137 1.25 11.54 9.03
C ILE A 137 1.85 10.17 8.68
N MET A 138 2.85 9.70 9.42
CA MET A 138 3.46 8.39 9.19
C MET A 138 2.46 7.25 9.36
N ILE A 139 1.68 7.28 10.44
CA ILE A 139 0.59 6.32 10.68
C ILE A 139 -0.44 6.38 9.53
N ALA A 140 -0.78 7.58 9.07
CA ALA A 140 -1.71 7.75 7.96
C ALA A 140 -1.20 7.16 6.64
N ALA A 141 0.06 7.44 6.31
CA ALA A 141 0.71 6.92 5.11
C ALA A 141 0.79 5.39 5.12
N GLN A 142 1.12 4.78 6.27
CA GLN A 142 1.12 3.32 6.43
C GLN A 142 -0.28 2.70 6.24
N LYS A 143 -1.32 3.33 6.81
CA LYS A 143 -2.71 2.88 6.62
C LYS A 143 -3.10 2.90 5.15
N ALA A 144 -2.77 3.97 4.43
CA ALA A 144 -3.03 4.07 3.00
C ALA A 144 -2.28 2.99 2.19
N GLY A 145 -0.99 2.79 2.45
CA GLY A 145 -0.19 1.75 1.79
C GLY A 145 -0.76 0.34 2.00
N ARG A 146 -1.14 0.01 3.24
CA ARG A 146 -1.71 -1.32 3.56
C ARG A 146 -3.10 -1.54 2.98
N TYR A 147 -3.91 -0.49 2.90
CA TYR A 147 -5.18 -0.56 2.19
C TYR A 147 -4.96 -0.92 0.72
N LYS A 148 -4.01 -0.26 0.05
CA LYS A 148 -3.68 -0.57 -1.35
C LYS A 148 -3.19 -2.01 -1.54
N ILE A 149 -2.29 -2.48 -0.68
CA ILE A 149 -1.80 -3.87 -0.73
C ILE A 149 -2.98 -4.85 -0.63
N ALA A 150 -3.88 -4.67 0.33
CA ALA A 150 -5.04 -5.55 0.49
C ALA A 150 -5.97 -5.53 -0.75
N CYS A 151 -6.21 -4.36 -1.34
CA CYS A 151 -6.98 -4.25 -2.58
C CYS A 151 -6.29 -4.95 -3.76
N TYR A 152 -4.97 -4.84 -3.88
CA TYR A 152 -4.22 -5.53 -4.93
C TYR A 152 -4.19 -7.05 -4.74
N GLU A 153 -4.08 -7.55 -3.51
CA GLU A 153 -4.20 -8.97 -3.20
C GLU A 153 -5.59 -9.52 -3.59
N ASN A 154 -6.66 -8.75 -3.35
CA ASN A 154 -8.01 -9.11 -3.79
C ASN A 154 -8.12 -9.15 -5.31
N LEU A 155 -7.55 -8.16 -6.01
CA LEU A 155 -7.54 -8.13 -7.48
C LEU A 155 -6.75 -9.30 -8.08
N ILE A 156 -5.62 -9.70 -7.48
CA ILE A 156 -4.86 -10.90 -7.88
C ILE A 156 -5.70 -12.16 -7.69
N THR A 157 -6.37 -12.28 -6.55
CA THR A 157 -7.27 -13.43 -6.28
C THR A 157 -8.37 -13.52 -7.33
N LEU A 158 -8.98 -12.39 -7.70
CA LEU A 158 -10.00 -12.33 -8.73
C LEU A 158 -9.43 -12.63 -10.14
N SER A 159 -8.24 -12.15 -10.48
CA SER A 159 -7.61 -12.46 -11.77
C SER A 159 -7.25 -13.94 -11.90
N GLN A 160 -6.88 -14.61 -10.81
CA GLN A 160 -6.65 -16.06 -10.79
C GLN A 160 -7.93 -16.84 -11.07
N ILE A 161 -9.06 -16.43 -10.45
CA ILE A 161 -10.38 -17.02 -10.73
C ILE A 161 -10.78 -16.83 -12.20
N LEU A 162 -10.39 -15.71 -12.79
CA LEU A 162 -10.65 -15.34 -14.18
C LEU A 162 -9.62 -15.92 -15.18
N ALA A 163 -8.59 -16.64 -14.71
CA ALA A 163 -7.46 -17.12 -15.51
C ALA A 163 -6.76 -16.01 -16.34
N ALA A 164 -6.64 -14.82 -15.75
CA ALA A 164 -6.07 -13.63 -16.39
C ALA A 164 -4.62 -13.37 -15.92
N GLU A 165 -3.72 -14.31 -16.20
CA GLU A 165 -2.34 -14.31 -15.67
C GLU A 165 -1.53 -13.03 -16.01
N SER A 166 -1.83 -12.36 -17.11
CA SER A 166 -1.15 -11.11 -17.49
C SER A 166 -1.46 -9.96 -16.54
N VAL A 167 -2.59 -10.01 -15.84
CA VAL A 167 -3.00 -8.99 -14.87
C VAL A 167 -2.25 -9.18 -13.56
N GLU A 168 -2.08 -10.43 -13.11
CA GLU A 168 -1.43 -10.76 -11.83
C GLU A 168 -0.05 -10.12 -11.70
N LYS A 169 0.81 -10.30 -12.70
CA LYS A 169 2.19 -9.77 -12.68
C LYS A 169 2.26 -8.25 -12.56
N VAL A 170 1.29 -7.54 -13.13
CA VAL A 170 1.24 -6.08 -13.06
C VAL A 170 0.87 -5.63 -11.64
N LEU A 171 -0.10 -6.32 -11.02
CA LEU A 171 -0.57 -6.03 -9.67
C LEU A 171 0.45 -6.43 -8.61
N GLU A 172 1.18 -7.53 -8.79
CA GLU A 172 2.30 -7.93 -7.93
C GLU A 172 3.39 -6.85 -7.89
N GLY A 173 3.68 -6.22 -9.03
CA GLY A 173 4.60 -5.08 -9.09
C GLY A 173 4.17 -3.93 -8.17
N ASN A 174 2.87 -3.61 -8.14
CA ASN A 174 2.34 -2.56 -7.27
C ASN A 174 2.45 -2.94 -5.78
N ILE A 175 2.21 -4.21 -5.44
CA ILE A 175 2.37 -4.72 -4.07
C ILE A 175 3.83 -4.59 -3.62
N ILE A 176 4.79 -4.93 -4.48
CA ILE A 176 6.22 -4.84 -4.16
C ILE A 176 6.62 -3.38 -3.87
N ASP A 177 6.16 -2.45 -4.69
CA ASP A 177 6.44 -1.03 -4.55
C ASP A 177 5.85 -0.45 -3.25
N ASP A 178 4.60 -0.82 -2.91
CA ASP A 178 3.93 -0.38 -1.67
C ASP A 178 4.54 -1.06 -0.43
N ALA A 179 4.89 -2.34 -0.49
CA ALA A 179 5.54 -3.06 0.60
C ALA A 179 6.94 -2.50 0.91
N GLY A 180 7.70 -2.14 -0.14
CA GLY A 180 8.98 -1.44 0.01
C GLY A 180 8.81 -0.08 0.70
N THR A 181 7.73 0.64 0.39
CA THR A 181 7.41 1.92 1.05
C THR A 181 7.00 1.71 2.52
N ASP A 182 6.17 0.71 2.83
CA ASP A 182 5.78 0.38 4.22
C ASP A 182 7.00 0.01 5.07
N LEU A 183 7.96 -0.73 4.50
CA LEU A 183 9.20 -1.08 5.17
C LEU A 183 10.01 0.18 5.56
N LEU A 184 10.18 1.12 4.63
CA LEU A 184 10.88 2.38 4.90
C LEU A 184 10.18 3.22 5.98
N LEU A 185 8.85 3.25 5.98
CA LEU A 185 8.06 3.94 7.00
C LEU A 185 8.19 3.27 8.37
N ARG A 186 8.25 1.94 8.42
CA ARG A 186 8.48 1.19 9.65
C ARG A 186 9.87 1.45 10.22
N GLU A 187 10.91 1.41 9.39
CA GLU A 187 12.28 1.73 9.82
C GLU A 187 12.39 3.16 10.34
N LEU A 188 11.73 4.11 9.67
CA LEU A 188 11.65 5.49 10.16
C LEU A 188 10.92 5.55 11.51
N SER A 189 9.81 4.83 11.67
CA SER A 189 9.04 4.76 12.92
C SER A 189 9.89 4.24 14.09
N GLU A 190 10.67 3.19 13.86
CA GLU A 190 11.57 2.62 14.87
C GLU A 190 12.62 3.65 15.32
N ARG A 191 13.15 4.47 14.39
CA ARG A 191 14.05 5.59 14.74
C ARG A 191 13.37 6.65 15.60
N TYR A 192 12.13 7.01 15.32
CA TYR A 192 11.36 7.94 16.16
C TYR A 192 11.16 7.37 17.57
N ILE A 193 10.75 6.10 17.69
CA ILE A 193 10.59 5.42 18.99
C ILE A 193 11.90 5.43 19.77
N HIS A 194 13.02 5.12 19.12
CA HIS A 194 14.33 5.13 19.76
C HIS A 194 14.70 6.53 20.28
N LYS A 195 14.50 7.57 19.47
CA LYS A 195 14.75 8.98 19.85
C LYS A 195 13.93 9.38 21.08
N GLU A 196 12.63 9.12 21.06
CA GLU A 196 11.73 9.45 22.19
C GLU A 196 12.08 8.65 23.46
N ALA A 197 12.46 7.38 23.32
CA ALA A 197 12.89 6.55 24.45
C ALA A 197 14.17 7.08 25.10
N VAL A 198 15.15 7.56 24.31
CA VAL A 198 16.38 8.19 24.82
C VAL A 198 16.08 9.50 25.53
N LEU A 199 15.23 10.36 24.95
CA LEU A 199 14.82 11.62 25.56
C LEU A 199 14.14 11.41 26.92
N ARG A 200 13.23 10.42 27.01
CA ARG A 200 12.56 10.06 28.27
C ARG A 200 13.53 9.53 29.32
N LYS A 201 14.53 8.72 28.93
CA LYS A 201 15.55 8.21 29.86
C LYS A 201 16.46 9.31 30.40
N GLY A 202 16.82 10.29 29.57
CA GLY A 202 17.61 11.46 29.98
C GLY A 202 16.85 12.49 30.82
N SER A 203 15.52 12.45 30.81
CA SER A 203 14.65 13.36 31.58
C SER A 203 14.10 12.73 32.87
N LEU A 204 14.41 11.46 33.15
CA LEU A 204 14.20 10.88 34.47
C LEU A 204 15.28 11.44 35.42
N PRO A 205 14.92 12.08 36.56
CA PRO A 205 15.91 12.41 37.57
C PRO A 205 16.63 11.14 37.98
N SER A 206 17.95 11.19 38.17
CA SER A 206 18.68 10.03 38.67
C SER A 206 18.07 9.64 40.01
N LEU A 207 17.34 8.54 40.04
CA LEU A 207 17.07 7.83 41.29
C LEU A 207 18.36 7.12 41.66
N ALA A 208 19.32 7.92 42.10
CA ALA A 208 20.54 7.47 42.76
C ALA A 208 20.48 8.00 44.19
N GLU A 209 20.20 7.03 45.07
CA GLU A 209 20.45 6.90 46.51
C GLU A 209 21.13 8.06 47.26
#